data_AF-A0A2G4FBI0-F1
#
_entry.id   AF-A0A2G4FBI0-F1
#
_cell.length_a   1.000
_cell.length_b   1.000
_cell.length_c   1.000
_cell.angle_alpha   90.00
_cell.angle_beta   90.00
_cell.angle_gamma   90.00
#
_symmetry.space_group_name_H-M   'P 1'
#
loop_
_entity.id
_entity.type
_entity.pdbx_description
1 polymer ?
#
loop_
_entity_poly.entity_id
_entity_poly.type
_entity_poly.pdbx_seq_one_letter_code
_entity_poly.pdbx_strand_id
1 'polypeptide(L)'
;METAQLVKSAAKVRQLLQVLAGLEPEADARVTAAQLARSRTSRFLVGHNPHLASLVGLLLGLREGAEGIHFRKAALVSLERLTGPTARKPYGTWRLKSLVPPPAGK
;
A
#
# COMPACT_ATOMS: atom_id res chain seq x y z
N MET A 1 4.08 -1.23 -14.11
CA MET A 1 3.50 -2.46 -14.70
C MET A 1 4.44 -3.66 -14.58
N GLU A 2 5.67 -3.56 -15.10
CA GLU A 2 6.66 -4.66 -15.13
C GLU A 2 6.86 -5.36 -13.77
N THR A 3 7.13 -4.60 -12.69
CA THR A 3 7.31 -5.18 -11.34
C THR A 3 6.11 -6.02 -10.90
N ALA A 4 4.88 -5.60 -11.22
CA ALA A 4 3.68 -6.33 -10.84
C ALA A 4 3.53 -7.65 -11.62
N GLN A 5 3.94 -7.67 -12.90
CA GLN A 5 4.00 -8.89 -13.71
C GLN A 5 5.06 -9.87 -13.18
N LEU A 6 6.26 -9.36 -12.85
CA LEU A 6 7.32 -10.16 -12.25
C LEU A 6 6.89 -10.79 -10.92
N VAL A 7 6.30 -9.99 -10.02
CA VAL A 7 5.78 -10.49 -8.74
C VAL A 7 4.70 -11.54 -8.94
N LYS A 8 3.72 -11.29 -9.84
CA LYS A 8 2.65 -12.25 -10.13
C LYS A 8 3.21 -13.59 -10.61
N SER A 9 4.16 -13.55 -11.55
CA SER A 9 4.82 -14.74 -12.10
C SER A 9 5.58 -15.51 -11.02
N ALA A 10 6.46 -14.82 -10.28
CA ALA A 10 7.29 -15.43 -9.25
C ALA A 10 6.47 -16.02 -8.09
N ALA A 11 5.44 -15.31 -7.63
CA ALA A 11 4.56 -15.77 -6.55
C ALA A 11 3.47 -16.74 -7.03
N LYS A 12 3.42 -17.07 -8.33
CA LYS A 12 2.41 -17.96 -8.95
C LYS A 12 0.96 -17.56 -8.62
N VAL A 13 0.72 -16.26 -8.54
CA VAL A 13 -0.60 -15.69 -8.20
C VAL A 13 -1.53 -15.83 -9.39
N ARG A 14 -2.69 -16.47 -9.18
CA ARG A 14 -3.68 -16.72 -10.25
C ARG A 14 -4.58 -15.51 -10.54
N GLN A 15 -4.75 -14.62 -9.55
CA GLN A 15 -5.57 -13.43 -9.67
C GLN A 15 -5.11 -12.55 -10.84
N LEU A 16 -6.07 -11.98 -11.56
CA LEU A 16 -5.77 -11.06 -12.65
C LEU A 16 -5.05 -9.81 -12.13
N LEU A 17 -4.05 -9.35 -12.89
CA LEU A 17 -3.41 -8.08 -12.60
C LEU A 17 -4.39 -6.99 -13.02
N GLN A 18 -4.65 -6.03 -12.14
CA GLN A 18 -5.55 -4.92 -12.38
C GLN A 18 -4.81 -3.61 -12.16
N VAL A 19 -5.09 -2.64 -13.03
CA VAL A 19 -4.68 -1.25 -12.80
C VAL A 19 -5.66 -0.64 -11.81
N LEU A 20 -5.14 -0.06 -10.73
CA LEU A 20 -5.93 0.64 -9.73
C LEU A 20 -5.80 2.14 -9.99
N ALA A 21 -6.89 2.77 -10.43
CA ALA A 21 -6.94 4.22 -10.59
C ALA A 21 -6.69 4.92 -9.25
N GLY A 22 -5.85 5.95 -9.25
CA GLY A 22 -5.41 6.65 -8.05
C GLY A 22 -4.11 6.12 -7.45
N LEU A 23 -3.48 5.10 -8.04
CA LEU A 23 -2.15 4.59 -7.64
C LEU A 23 -1.00 5.23 -8.44
N GLU A 24 -1.32 6.16 -9.34
CA GLU A 24 -0.35 6.97 -10.06
C GLU A 24 0.54 7.77 -9.08
N PRO A 25 1.82 8.01 -9.40
CA PRO A 25 2.74 8.65 -8.45
C PRO A 25 2.27 10.01 -7.93
N GLU A 26 1.59 10.79 -8.77
CA GLU A 26 1.11 12.15 -8.48
C GLU A 26 -0.33 12.19 -7.93
N ALA A 27 -1.02 11.04 -7.87
CA ALA A 27 -2.39 10.98 -7.39
C ALA A 27 -2.48 11.18 -5.86
N ASP A 28 -3.61 11.73 -5.39
CA ASP A 28 -3.88 11.85 -3.95
C ASP A 28 -4.05 10.47 -3.30
N ALA A 29 -3.12 10.10 -2.41
CA ALA A 29 -3.13 8.85 -1.67
C ALA A 29 -4.40 8.64 -0.82
N ARG A 30 -5.14 9.70 -0.45
CA ARG A 30 -6.43 9.61 0.24
C ARG A 30 -7.48 8.87 -0.59
N VAL A 31 -7.43 8.99 -1.91
CA VAL A 31 -8.34 8.28 -2.83
C VAL A 31 -8.09 6.79 -2.74
N THR A 32 -6.82 6.36 -2.81
CA THR A 32 -6.43 4.95 -2.67
C THR A 32 -6.74 4.43 -1.27
N ALA A 33 -6.49 5.20 -0.21
CA ALA A 33 -6.83 4.83 1.16
C ALA A 33 -8.35 4.57 1.32
N ALA A 34 -9.18 5.45 0.75
CA ALA A 34 -10.64 5.27 0.76
C ALA A 34 -11.10 4.03 -0.03
N GLN A 35 -10.45 3.72 -1.16
CA GLN A 35 -10.73 2.49 -1.91
C GLN A 35 -10.38 1.24 -1.09
N LEU A 36 -9.22 1.22 -0.43
CA LEU A 36 -8.80 0.09 0.42
C LEU A 36 -9.67 -0.07 1.66
N ALA A 37 -10.14 1.01 2.26
CA ALA A 37 -11.05 0.99 3.39
C ALA A 37 -12.36 0.25 3.07
N ARG A 38 -12.85 0.38 1.83
CA ARG A 38 -14.07 -0.31 1.34
C ARG A 38 -13.79 -1.74 0.85
N SER A 39 -12.54 -2.11 0.61
CA SER A 39 -12.18 -3.46 0.13
C SER A 39 -12.46 -4.52 1.20
N ARG A 40 -13.16 -5.60 0.81
CA ARG A 40 -13.39 -6.78 1.67
C ARG A 40 -12.32 -7.86 1.52
N THR A 41 -11.40 -7.70 0.58
CA THR A 41 -10.37 -8.70 0.26
C THR A 41 -8.98 -8.10 0.36
N SER A 42 -8.01 -8.96 0.68
CA SER A 42 -6.59 -8.59 0.73
C SER A 42 -6.12 -8.11 -0.65
N ARG A 43 -5.24 -7.11 -0.65
CA ARG A 43 -4.67 -6.50 -1.86
C ARG A 43 -3.15 -6.55 -1.79
N PHE A 44 -2.52 -6.84 -2.92
CA PHE A 44 -1.09 -6.63 -3.13
C PHE A 44 -0.97 -5.47 -4.12
N LEU A 45 -0.39 -4.36 -3.66
CA LEU A 45 -0.24 -3.16 -4.48
C LEU A 45 1.21 -3.00 -4.91
N VAL A 46 1.41 -2.61 -6.15
CA VAL A 46 2.72 -2.23 -6.70
C VAL A 46 2.58 -0.81 -7.23
N GLY A 47 3.40 0.10 -6.73
CA GLY A 47 3.32 1.52 -7.03
C GLY A 47 4.63 2.23 -6.76
N HIS A 48 4.55 3.55 -6.60
CA HIS A 48 5.72 4.43 -6.55
C HIS A 48 5.77 5.24 -5.26
N ASN A 49 6.98 5.66 -4.88
CA ASN A 49 7.14 6.74 -3.90
C ASN A 49 6.99 8.09 -4.61
N PRO A 50 6.49 9.14 -3.92
CA PRO A 50 6.12 9.17 -2.50
C PRO A 50 4.73 8.60 -2.21
N HIS A 51 3.90 8.34 -3.22
CA HIS A 51 2.51 7.91 -3.06
C HIS A 51 2.32 6.74 -2.08
N LEU A 52 3.09 5.65 -2.21
CA LEU A 52 2.99 4.50 -1.30
C LEU A 52 3.35 4.85 0.15
N ALA A 53 4.32 5.73 0.38
CA ALA A 53 4.68 6.18 1.71
C ALA A 53 3.51 6.95 2.37
N SER A 54 2.95 7.93 1.65
CA SER A 54 1.80 8.69 2.12
C SER A 54 0.58 7.81 2.36
N LEU A 55 0.30 6.85 1.47
CA LEU A 55 -0.77 5.86 1.64
C LEU A 55 -0.61 5.07 2.95
N VAL A 56 0.60 4.57 3.22
CA VAL A 56 0.89 3.81 4.44
C VAL A 56 0.71 4.70 5.68
N GLY A 57 1.20 5.95 5.65
CA GLY A 57 1.00 6.89 6.75
C GLY A 57 -0.48 7.16 7.04
N LEU A 58 -1.28 7.38 6.00
CA LEU A 58 -2.73 7.59 6.13
C LEU A 58 -3.42 6.37 6.76
N LEU A 59 -3.10 5.16 6.31
CA LEU A 59 -3.69 3.93 6.85
C LEU A 59 -3.28 3.69 8.31
N LEU A 60 -2.05 4.02 8.68
CA LEU A 60 -1.55 3.95 10.05
C LEU A 60 -2.05 5.10 10.96
N GLY A 61 -2.78 6.08 10.41
CA GLY A 61 -3.33 7.20 11.16
C GLY A 61 -2.30 8.26 11.57
N LEU A 62 -1.18 8.36 10.85
CA LEU A 62 -0.18 9.40 11.05
C LEU A 62 -0.73 10.75 10.55
N ARG A 63 -0.65 11.80 11.38
CA ARG A 63 -0.99 13.18 10.97
C ARG A 63 -0.07 13.59 9.81
N GLU A 64 -0.61 14.27 8.79
CA GLU A 64 0.11 14.72 7.58
C GLU A 64 0.66 13.61 6.65
N GLY A 65 0.27 12.34 6.80
CA GLY A 65 0.57 11.32 5.78
C GLY A 65 2.07 11.15 5.49
N ALA A 66 2.81 10.66 6.48
CA ALA A 66 4.14 10.06 6.30
C ALA A 66 5.33 10.97 5.96
N GLU A 67 5.40 12.19 6.48
CA GLU A 67 6.71 12.84 6.64
C GLU A 67 7.63 11.92 7.47
N GLY A 68 8.48 11.13 6.82
CA GLY A 68 9.40 10.19 7.46
C GLY A 68 9.29 8.71 7.04
N ILE A 69 8.28 8.29 6.26
CA ILE A 69 8.30 6.93 5.68
C ILE A 69 9.03 6.97 4.34
N HIS A 70 10.17 6.29 4.26
CA HIS A 70 10.94 6.18 3.03
C HIS A 70 11.13 4.71 2.66
N PHE A 71 10.53 4.29 1.55
CA PHE A 71 10.75 2.95 1.01
C PHE A 71 11.92 2.95 0.04
N ARG A 72 12.84 1.99 0.20
CA ARG A 72 13.77 1.65 -0.87
C ARG A 72 13.01 0.99 -2.02
N LYS A 73 13.53 1.08 -3.26
CA LYS A 73 12.97 0.32 -4.39
C LYS A 73 12.90 -1.16 -4.04
N ALA A 74 11.80 -1.81 -4.40
CA ALA A 74 11.49 -3.21 -4.07
C ALA A 74 11.37 -3.54 -2.56
N ALA A 75 11.24 -2.54 -1.68
CA ALA A 75 10.77 -2.79 -0.32
C ALA A 75 9.30 -3.25 -0.34
N LEU A 76 8.95 -4.15 0.59
CA LEU A 76 7.60 -4.63 0.79
C LEU A 76 7.13 -4.26 2.20
N VAL A 77 5.93 -3.69 2.29
CA VAL A 77 5.25 -3.40 3.55
C VAL A 77 3.97 -4.21 3.63
N SER A 78 3.70 -4.84 4.76
CA SER A 78 2.45 -5.53 5.03
C SER A 78 1.67 -4.79 6.10
N LEU A 79 0.44 -4.43 5.77
CA LEU A 79 -0.51 -3.83 6.69
C LEU A 79 -1.68 -4.77 6.93
N GLU A 80 -2.20 -4.76 8.15
CA GLU A 80 -3.39 -5.51 8.52
C GLU A 80 -4.46 -4.58 9.05
N ARG A 81 -5.66 -4.67 8.48
CA ARG A 81 -6.82 -3.94 8.97
C ARG A 81 -7.43 -4.68 10.15
N LEU A 82 -7.43 -4.04 11.30
CA LEU A 82 -8.03 -4.55 12.54
C LEU A 82 -9.53 -4.26 12.60
N THR A 83 -9.93 -3.07 12.17
CA THR A 83 -11.34 -2.65 12.16
C THR A 83 -11.69 -1.90 10.89
N GLY A 84 -12.95 -2.02 10.44
CA GLY A 84 -13.48 -1.25 9.31
C GLY A 84 -13.52 0.26 9.57
N PRO A 85 -13.81 1.06 8.53
CA PRO A 85 -13.90 2.52 8.63
C PRO A 85 -15.05 2.97 9.53
N THR A 86 -14.83 4.07 10.25
CA THR A 86 -15.81 4.75 11.11
C THR A 86 -15.73 6.26 10.88
N ALA A 87 -16.68 7.04 11.41
CA ALA A 87 -16.65 8.50 11.32
C ALA A 87 -15.35 9.12 11.88
N ARG A 88 -14.77 8.53 12.93
CA ARG A 88 -13.51 9.00 13.54
C ARG A 88 -12.26 8.46 12.83
N LYS A 89 -12.36 7.30 12.18
CA LYS A 89 -11.26 6.65 11.45
C LYS A 89 -11.74 6.31 10.05
N PRO A 90 -11.71 7.26 9.10
CA PRO A 90 -12.34 7.12 7.79
C PRO A 90 -11.75 5.99 6.94
N TYR A 91 -10.53 5.53 7.26
CA TYR A 91 -9.90 4.40 6.57
C TYR A 91 -9.90 3.09 7.38
N GLY A 92 -10.44 3.10 8.60
CA GLY A 92 -10.37 2.00 9.56
C GLY A 92 -9.14 2.07 10.46
N THR A 93 -8.96 1.05 11.30
CA THR A 93 -7.74 0.92 12.12
C THR A 93 -6.83 -0.11 11.45
N TRP A 94 -5.60 0.29 11.15
CA TRP A 94 -4.59 -0.59 10.58
C TRP A 94 -3.39 -0.71 11.53
N ARG A 95 -2.68 -1.82 11.41
CA ARG A 95 -1.37 -2.02 12.02
C ARG A 95 -0.33 -2.34 10.96
N LEU A 96 0.90 -1.91 11.22
CA LEU A 96 2.08 -2.42 10.52
C LEU A 96 2.30 -3.86 10.98
N LYS A 97 2.30 -4.81 10.05
CA LYS A 97 2.60 -6.22 10.32
C LYS A 97 4.06 -6.53 10.07
N SER A 98 4.62 -6.02 8.97
CA SER A 98 6.04 -6.18 8.65
C SER A 98 6.51 -5.12 7.64
N LEU A 99 7.81 -4.85 7.68
CA LEU A 99 8.54 -4.11 6.66
C LEU A 99 9.74 -4.97 6.24
N VAL A 100 9.77 -5.36 4.97
CA VAL A 100 10.85 -6.14 4.38
C VAL A 100 11.63 -5.21 3.43
N PRO A 101 12.85 -4.79 3.78
CA PRO A 101 13.67 -4.03 2.86
C PRO A 101 14.10 -4.92 1.68
N PRO A 102 14.48 -4.33 0.53
CA PRO A 102 15.12 -5.12 -0.51
C PRO A 102 16.39 -5.78 0.06
N PRO A 103 16.80 -6.95 -0.47
CA PRO A 103 18.05 -7.58 -0.09
C PRO A 103 19.19 -6.57 -0.16
N ALA A 104 20.15 -6.67 0.76
CA ALA A 104 21.39 -5.92 0.61
C ALA A 104 22.00 -6.29 -0.74
N GLY A 105 22.21 -5.30 -1.60
CA GLY A 105 22.95 -5.51 -2.84
C GLY A 105 24.35 -6.03 -2.50
N LYS A 106 24.85 -6.95 -3.32
CA LYS A 106 26.30 -7.08 -3.46
C LYS A 106 26.85 -5.85 -4.17
#